data_AF-A0A8W8MTA1-F1
#
_entry.id   AF-A0A8W8MTA1-F1
#
_cell.length_a   1.000
_cell.length_b   1.000
_cell.length_c   1.000
_cell.angle_alpha   90.00
_cell.angle_beta   90.00
_cell.angle_gamma   90.00
#
_symmetry.space_group_name_H-M   'P 1'
#
loop_
_entity.id
_entity.type
_entity.pdbx_description
1 polymer ?
#
loop_
_entity_poly.entity_id
_entity_poly.type
_entity_poly.pdbx_seq_one_letter_code
_entity_poly.pdbx_strand_id
1 'polypeptide(L)'
;NIQSTNWQTMRFKPPPPNSNIGWRVEFRPMEVQLSDFENAAYTVFIVLLTRVILTYGLSFVIPISKVDENMKTAHNKDAVLNDKFYFRKEIFTDCTPEEFTKCMPECCSESKCQTKTEDQCQLMSIDEIINGSADFPGMIPLINQYLNSMEDMDLDVDTRCTISNYLNLISHRASGKSETTARWMRTFVLHHQDYKQDSVVSDRINYDLMQACIDRSKCCMSATKTNLTIPEALIKSENYLNKKNPFTYTNTMREDMVNGE
;
A
#
# COMPACT_ATOMS: atom_id res chain seq x y z
N ASN A 1 20.81 -5.44 -17.55
CA ASN A 1 21.35 -6.14 -16.35
C ASN A 1 21.39 -5.23 -15.10
N ILE A 2 21.62 -3.90 -15.21
CA ILE A 2 21.69 -2.99 -14.03
C ILE A 2 20.37 -2.84 -13.25
N GLN A 3 19.22 -2.80 -13.93
CA GLN A 3 17.93 -2.56 -13.27
C GLN A 3 17.53 -3.68 -12.30
N SER A 4 17.79 -4.94 -12.66
CA SER A 4 17.42 -6.12 -11.85
C SER A 4 18.22 -6.23 -10.57
N THR A 5 19.43 -5.67 -10.54
CA THR A 5 20.37 -5.72 -9.42
C THR A 5 20.37 -4.46 -8.56
N ASN A 6 19.44 -3.53 -8.80
CA ASN A 6 19.17 -2.41 -7.89
C ASN A 6 17.88 -2.71 -7.11
N TRP A 7 18.02 -3.01 -5.82
CA TRP A 7 16.94 -3.45 -4.93
C TRP A 7 16.57 -2.33 -3.96
N GLN A 8 15.65 -1.47 -4.39
CA GLN A 8 15.06 -0.42 -3.57
C GLN A 8 13.68 -0.87 -3.02
N THR A 9 13.08 -0.03 -2.18
CA THR A 9 11.70 -0.19 -1.66
C THR A 9 10.64 -0.12 -2.77
N MET A 10 10.92 0.63 -3.83
CA MET A 10 10.07 0.73 -5.02
C MET A 10 10.91 0.47 -6.26
N ARG A 11 10.33 -0.14 -7.29
CA ARG A 11 10.99 -0.29 -8.59
C ARG A 11 10.09 0.15 -9.73
N PHE A 12 10.57 1.13 -10.49
CA PHE A 12 9.97 1.49 -11.76
C PHE A 12 10.44 0.52 -12.85
N LYS A 13 9.50 -0.07 -13.57
CA LYS A 13 9.74 -1.14 -14.55
C LYS A 13 9.28 -0.66 -15.93
N PRO A 14 10.22 -0.46 -16.88
CA PRO A 14 9.85 -0.12 -18.24
C PRO A 14 9.09 -1.28 -18.91
N PRO A 15 8.30 -0.98 -19.95
CA PRO A 15 7.65 -2.00 -20.76
C PRO A 15 8.71 -2.93 -21.38
N PRO A 16 8.48 -4.26 -21.41
CA PRO A 16 9.33 -5.16 -22.17
C PRO A 16 9.24 -4.84 -23.68
N PRO A 17 10.33 -4.97 -24.44
CA PRO A 17 10.27 -4.86 -25.90
C PRO A 17 9.25 -5.86 -26.48
N ASN A 18 8.51 -5.44 -27.50
CA ASN A 18 7.53 -6.26 -28.23
C ASN A 18 6.45 -6.92 -27.34
N SER A 19 6.02 -6.23 -26.29
CA SER A 19 4.95 -6.67 -25.40
C SER A 19 3.87 -5.61 -25.25
N ASN A 20 2.63 -6.05 -25.01
CA ASN A 20 1.51 -5.16 -24.68
C ASN A 20 1.53 -4.70 -23.20
N ILE A 21 2.55 -5.12 -22.42
CA ILE A 21 2.69 -4.73 -21.02
C ILE A 21 3.23 -3.30 -20.92
N GLY A 22 2.49 -2.42 -20.23
CA GLY A 22 2.88 -1.02 -20.01
C GLY A 22 3.94 -0.79 -18.92
N TRP A 23 4.10 0.48 -18.55
CA TRP A 23 4.93 0.91 -17.42
C TRP A 23 4.36 0.38 -16.12
N ARG A 24 5.24 -0.11 -15.24
CA ARG A 24 4.82 -0.73 -13.98
C ARG A 24 5.61 -0.17 -12.80
N VAL A 25 4.96 -0.19 -11.65
CA VAL A 25 5.57 0.09 -10.36
C VAL A 25 5.49 -1.18 -9.52
N GLU A 26 6.61 -1.58 -8.92
CA GLU A 26 6.69 -2.71 -8.01
C GLU A 26 6.87 -2.19 -6.59
N PHE A 27 5.94 -2.53 -5.70
CA PHE A 27 5.96 -2.23 -4.26
C PHE A 27 6.62 -3.39 -3.52
N ARG A 28 7.77 -3.14 -2.88
CA ARG A 28 8.68 -4.16 -2.33
C ARG A 28 8.86 -4.18 -0.79
N PRO A 29 8.37 -3.24 0.04
CA PRO A 29 8.69 -3.26 1.48
C PRO A 29 7.93 -4.29 2.33
N MET A 30 6.97 -5.03 1.77
CA MET A 30 6.11 -5.90 2.57
C MET A 30 6.85 -7.15 3.04
N GLU A 31 6.91 -7.32 4.36
CA GLU A 31 7.30 -8.59 4.98
C GLU A 31 6.24 -9.66 4.72
N VAL A 32 6.67 -10.88 4.39
CA VAL A 32 5.76 -12.01 4.18
C VAL A 32 5.11 -12.43 5.49
N GLN A 33 3.81 -12.75 5.44
CA GLN A 33 3.03 -13.22 6.57
C GLN A 33 2.86 -14.73 6.54
N LEU A 34 2.49 -15.32 7.68
CA LEU A 34 2.41 -16.77 7.83
C LEU A 34 1.24 -17.39 7.05
N SER A 35 0.09 -16.70 6.97
CA SER A 35 -1.09 -17.20 6.26
C SER A 35 -1.32 -16.50 4.92
N ASP A 36 -1.91 -17.22 3.97
CA ASP A 36 -2.34 -16.68 2.68
C ASP A 36 -3.36 -15.55 2.85
N PHE A 37 -4.23 -15.65 3.87
CA PHE A 37 -5.20 -14.61 4.20
C PHE A 37 -4.52 -13.27 4.52
N GLU A 38 -3.49 -13.27 5.37
CA GLU A 38 -2.77 -12.05 5.74
C GLU A 38 -2.01 -11.45 4.54
N ASN A 39 -1.37 -12.30 3.73
CA ASN A 39 -0.67 -11.88 2.51
C ASN A 39 -1.64 -11.29 1.47
N ALA A 40 -2.82 -11.91 1.30
CA ALA A 40 -3.88 -11.40 0.44
C ALA A 40 -4.41 -10.05 0.95
N ALA A 41 -4.61 -9.91 2.26
CA ALA A 41 -5.09 -8.66 2.86
C ALA A 41 -4.18 -7.47 2.52
N TYR A 42 -2.87 -7.63 2.70
CA TYR A 42 -1.89 -6.60 2.37
C TYR A 42 -1.81 -6.31 0.86
N THR A 43 -1.90 -7.35 0.03
CA THR A 43 -1.90 -7.19 -1.44
C THR A 43 -3.11 -6.40 -1.90
N VAL A 44 -4.31 -6.79 -1.46
CA VAL A 44 -5.57 -6.11 -1.79
C VAL A 44 -5.56 -4.67 -1.27
N PHE A 45 -5.03 -4.42 -0.08
CA PHE A 45 -4.89 -3.07 0.46
C PHE A 45 -4.06 -2.16 -0.44
N ILE A 46 -2.90 -2.59 -0.92
CA ILE A 46 -2.07 -1.77 -1.84
C ILE A 46 -2.78 -1.53 -3.17
N VAL A 47 -3.47 -2.52 -3.71
CA VAL A 47 -4.26 -2.37 -4.95
C VAL A 47 -5.39 -1.35 -4.76
N LEU A 48 -6.13 -1.41 -3.66
CA LEU A 48 -7.19 -0.45 -3.36
C LEU A 48 -6.62 0.95 -3.10
N LEU A 49 -5.52 1.04 -2.36
CA LEU A 49 -4.88 2.32 -2.05
C LEU A 49 -4.40 3.03 -3.32
N THR A 50 -3.79 2.31 -4.28
CA THR A 50 -3.37 2.91 -5.56
C THR A 50 -4.56 3.44 -6.37
N ARG A 51 -5.70 2.75 -6.34
CA ARG A 51 -6.94 3.23 -6.99
C ARG A 51 -7.49 4.48 -6.31
N VAL A 52 -7.48 4.51 -4.98
CA VAL A 52 -7.88 5.69 -4.20
C VAL A 52 -6.98 6.88 -4.53
N ILE A 53 -5.66 6.68 -4.55
CA ILE A 53 -4.67 7.71 -4.94
C ILE A 53 -5.04 8.32 -6.29
N LEU A 54 -5.26 7.48 -7.30
CA LEU A 54 -5.54 7.94 -8.67
C LEU A 54 -6.94 8.57 -8.80
N THR A 55 -7.94 8.00 -8.14
CA THR A 55 -9.34 8.44 -8.27
C THR A 55 -9.56 9.79 -7.61
N TYR A 56 -8.94 10.03 -6.45
CA TYR A 56 -9.07 11.27 -5.69
C TYR A 56 -7.92 12.25 -5.93
N GLY A 57 -6.98 11.93 -6.82
CA GLY A 57 -5.82 12.79 -7.10
C GLY A 57 -4.95 13.04 -5.87
N LEU A 58 -4.84 12.06 -4.96
CA LEU A 58 -4.13 12.28 -3.69
C LEU A 58 -2.63 12.45 -3.91
N SER A 59 -2.03 13.37 -3.16
CA SER A 59 -0.58 13.53 -3.10
C SER A 59 -0.04 13.12 -1.75
N PHE A 60 0.96 12.24 -1.74
CA PHE A 60 1.67 11.79 -0.55
C PHE A 60 3.14 12.22 -0.57
N VAL A 61 3.49 13.20 -1.42
CA VAL A 61 4.87 13.64 -1.61
C VAL A 61 5.39 14.32 -0.34
N ILE A 62 6.52 13.82 0.17
CA ILE A 62 7.30 14.37 1.28
C ILE A 62 8.79 14.40 0.88
N PRO A 63 9.66 15.16 1.57
CA PRO A 63 11.09 15.15 1.29
C PRO A 63 11.70 13.76 1.45
N ILE A 64 12.61 13.37 0.53
CA ILE A 64 13.24 12.03 0.56
C ILE A 64 14.01 11.77 1.86
N SER A 65 14.60 12.81 2.47
CA SER A 65 15.25 12.71 3.78
C SER A 65 14.29 12.24 4.88
N LYS A 66 13.02 12.64 4.81
CA LYS A 66 11.97 12.19 5.76
C LYS A 66 11.53 10.76 5.49
N VAL A 67 11.56 10.31 4.24
CA VAL A 67 11.39 8.89 3.90
C VAL A 67 12.54 8.07 4.48
N ASP A 68 13.79 8.53 4.37
CA ASP A 68 14.96 7.84 4.92
C ASP A 68 14.91 7.77 6.46
N GLU A 69 14.47 8.83 7.13
CA GLU A 69 14.21 8.83 8.57
C GLU A 69 13.11 7.81 8.94
N ASN A 70 12.00 7.78 8.21
CA ASN A 70 10.93 6.80 8.41
C ASN A 70 11.43 5.36 8.24
N MET A 71 12.28 5.10 7.24
CA MET A 71 12.85 3.77 7.02
C MET A 71 13.72 3.33 8.21
N LYS A 72 14.45 4.24 8.86
CA LYS A 72 15.20 3.93 10.08
C LYS A 72 14.26 3.62 11.24
N THR A 73 13.27 4.48 11.48
CA THR A 73 12.27 4.31 12.55
C THR A 73 11.50 2.99 12.40
N ALA A 74 11.19 2.57 11.17
CA ALA A 74 10.43 1.34 10.90
C ALA A 74 11.11 0.06 11.41
N HIS A 75 12.41 0.07 11.69
CA HIS A 75 13.14 -1.08 12.23
C HIS A 75 13.07 -1.21 13.76
N ASN A 76 12.57 -0.18 14.45
CA ASN A 76 12.47 -0.22 15.91
C ASN A 76 11.48 -1.31 16.37
N LYS A 77 11.78 -1.91 17.52
CA LYS A 77 10.88 -2.90 18.13
C LYS A 77 9.54 -2.25 18.46
N ASP A 78 8.46 -2.87 17.96
CA ASP A 78 7.09 -2.38 18.14
C ASP A 78 6.84 -0.96 17.59
N ALA A 79 7.60 -0.54 16.56
CA ALA A 79 7.45 0.77 15.91
C ALA A 79 6.01 1.06 15.46
N VAL A 80 5.27 0.04 15.03
CA VAL A 80 3.85 0.16 14.64
C VAL A 80 2.96 0.71 15.77
N LEU A 81 3.33 0.49 17.03
CA LEU A 81 2.56 0.92 18.20
C LEU A 81 3.17 2.14 18.90
N ASN A 82 4.49 2.24 18.92
CA ASN A 82 5.19 3.16 19.81
C ASN A 82 5.78 4.37 19.09
N ASP A 83 6.03 4.26 17.78
CA ASP A 83 6.74 5.27 17.03
C ASP A 83 5.81 6.07 16.12
N LYS A 84 6.30 7.23 15.69
CA LYS A 84 5.63 8.10 14.72
C LYS A 84 6.49 8.28 13.48
N PHE A 85 5.81 8.50 12.36
CA PHE A 85 6.39 8.60 11.03
C PHE A 85 6.04 9.94 10.42
N TYR A 86 6.99 10.53 9.70
CA TYR A 86 6.74 11.72 8.90
C TYR A 86 5.74 11.38 7.80
N PHE A 87 4.64 12.07 7.81
CA PHE A 87 3.54 11.89 6.88
C PHE A 87 2.99 13.24 6.44
N ARG A 88 2.39 13.30 5.26
CA ARG A 88 1.86 14.56 4.72
C ARG A 88 0.60 14.97 5.47
N LYS A 89 0.51 16.26 5.83
CA LYS A 89 -0.65 16.86 6.49
C LYS A 89 -1.88 16.86 5.57
N GLU A 90 -1.77 17.56 4.46
CA GLU A 90 -2.84 17.74 3.47
C GLU A 90 -2.59 16.86 2.25
N ILE A 91 -3.41 15.81 2.08
CA ILE A 91 -3.25 14.82 1.01
C ILE A 91 -4.13 15.08 -0.21
N PHE A 92 -5.18 15.89 -0.06
CA PHE A 92 -6.00 16.33 -1.18
C PHE A 92 -5.30 17.48 -1.89
N THR A 93 -5.25 17.43 -3.22
CA THR A 93 -4.71 18.53 -4.03
C THR A 93 -5.82 19.19 -4.82
N ASP A 94 -5.78 20.52 -4.92
CA ASP A 94 -6.63 21.28 -5.83
C ASP A 94 -6.21 21.11 -7.31
N CYS A 95 -5.05 20.48 -7.54
CA CYS A 95 -4.45 20.28 -8.85
C CYS A 95 -4.15 18.79 -9.09
N THR A 96 -4.40 18.31 -10.30
CA THR A 96 -3.99 16.99 -10.79
C THR A 96 -2.46 16.86 -10.86
N PRO A 97 -1.88 15.65 -10.88
CA PRO A 97 -0.43 15.46 -11.05
C PRO A 97 0.15 16.12 -12.31
N GLU A 98 -0.62 16.21 -13.40
CA GLU A 98 -0.24 16.91 -14.62
C GLU A 98 -0.22 18.43 -14.45
N GLU A 99 -1.21 19.00 -13.76
CA GLU A 99 -1.24 20.43 -13.42
C GLU A 99 -0.07 20.76 -12.48
N PHE A 100 0.21 19.93 -11.48
CA PHE A 100 1.38 20.12 -10.60
C PHE A 100 2.70 20.14 -11.39
N THR A 101 2.85 19.26 -12.39
CA THR A 101 4.07 19.18 -13.23
C THR A 101 4.18 20.36 -14.20
N LYS A 102 3.06 20.87 -14.74
CA LYS A 102 3.01 22.08 -15.57
C LYS A 102 3.22 23.36 -14.78
N CYS A 103 2.79 23.41 -13.54
CA CYS A 103 3.04 24.52 -12.64
C CYS A 103 4.47 24.52 -12.10
N MET A 104 5.20 23.40 -12.18
CA MET A 104 6.55 23.28 -11.63
C MET A 104 7.58 24.28 -12.21
N PRO A 105 7.54 24.65 -13.51
CA PRO A 105 8.36 25.72 -14.07
C PRO A 105 7.81 27.13 -13.80
N GLU A 106 6.47 27.31 -13.76
CA GLU A 106 5.83 28.63 -13.59
C GLU A 106 5.74 29.08 -12.11
N CYS A 107 5.68 28.14 -11.16
CA CYS A 107 5.70 28.41 -9.72
C CYS A 107 7.08 28.82 -9.18
N CYS A 108 8.10 28.86 -10.04
CA CYS A 108 9.37 29.52 -9.73
C CYS A 108 9.28 31.06 -9.86
N SER A 109 8.16 31.60 -10.36
CA SER A 109 7.80 33.01 -10.26
C SER A 109 6.58 33.20 -9.35
N GLU A 110 6.80 33.88 -8.24
CA GLU A 110 5.80 34.46 -7.32
C GLU A 110 5.07 33.50 -6.36
N SER A 111 5.70 33.35 -5.18
CA SER A 111 5.11 33.58 -3.85
C SER A 111 3.91 32.75 -3.35
N LYS A 112 3.26 31.90 -4.16
CA LYS A 112 2.08 31.11 -3.73
C LYS A 112 2.36 29.62 -3.48
N CYS A 113 3.46 29.07 -3.99
CA CYS A 113 3.84 27.65 -3.79
C CYS A 113 5.05 27.44 -2.87
N GLN A 114 5.51 28.48 -2.16
CA GLN A 114 6.65 28.39 -1.23
C GLN A 114 6.26 28.01 0.20
N THR A 115 5.23 27.19 0.42
CA THR A 115 5.25 26.40 1.66
C THR A 115 6.40 25.42 1.52
N LYS A 116 7.52 25.65 2.23
CA LYS A 116 8.63 24.70 2.31
C LYS A 116 8.04 23.30 2.50
N THR A 117 8.40 22.34 1.67
CA THR A 117 7.83 20.97 1.71
C THR A 117 7.94 20.32 3.10
N GLU A 118 8.91 20.77 3.92
CA GLU A 118 9.05 20.41 5.33
C GLU A 118 7.86 20.83 6.21
N ASP A 119 7.22 21.96 5.91
CA ASP A 119 6.07 22.50 6.65
C ASP A 119 4.77 21.73 6.35
N GLN A 120 4.76 20.93 5.27
CA GLN A 120 3.63 20.07 4.90
C GLN A 120 3.69 18.67 5.53
N CYS A 121 4.72 18.36 6.33
CA CYS A 121 4.87 17.07 6.99
C CYS A 121 4.53 17.17 8.48
N GLN A 122 3.94 16.12 9.05
CA GLN A 122 3.72 15.94 10.47
C GLN A 122 4.06 14.52 10.91
N LEU A 123 4.28 14.32 12.22
CA LEU A 123 4.51 13.00 12.79
C LEU A 123 3.18 12.35 13.15
N MET A 124 2.90 11.20 12.55
CA MET A 124 1.71 10.39 12.83
C MET A 124 2.10 8.96 13.22
N SER A 125 1.37 8.38 14.17
CA SER A 125 1.40 6.94 14.41
C SER A 125 0.83 6.17 13.22
N ILE A 126 1.13 4.87 13.14
CA ILE A 126 0.54 4.01 12.10
C ILE A 126 -0.98 3.92 12.26
N ASP A 127 -1.50 3.96 13.49
CA ASP A 127 -2.94 4.00 13.75
C ASP A 127 -3.60 5.23 13.12
N GLU A 128 -3.03 6.42 13.34
CA GLU A 128 -3.52 7.67 12.75
C GLU A 128 -3.46 7.63 11.21
N ILE A 129 -2.38 7.09 10.63
CA ILE A 129 -2.23 7.00 9.15
C ILE A 129 -3.27 6.03 8.55
N ILE A 130 -3.48 4.88 9.19
CA ILE A 130 -4.31 3.80 8.64
C ILE A 130 -5.79 4.02 8.95
N ASN A 131 -6.13 4.32 10.20
CA ASN A 131 -7.50 4.42 10.69
C ASN A 131 -8.02 5.86 10.73
N GLY A 132 -7.14 6.86 10.64
CA GLY A 132 -7.49 8.26 10.72
C GLY A 132 -7.39 8.82 12.13
N SER A 133 -7.61 10.12 12.24
CA SER A 133 -7.67 10.89 13.48
C SER A 133 -8.73 11.99 13.34
N ALA A 134 -8.80 12.92 14.29
CA ALA A 134 -9.66 14.09 14.14
C ALA A 134 -9.27 14.97 12.94
N ASP A 135 -7.97 15.03 12.63
CA ASP A 135 -7.39 15.95 11.65
C ASP A 135 -6.89 15.25 10.38
N PHE A 136 -6.94 13.92 10.33
CA PHE A 136 -6.50 13.14 9.17
C PHE A 136 -7.52 12.06 8.81
N PRO A 137 -7.94 11.92 7.54
CA PRO A 137 -9.02 11.01 7.16
C PRO A 137 -8.69 9.53 7.36
N GLY A 138 -7.42 9.14 7.25
CA GLY A 138 -6.99 7.74 7.31
C GLY A 138 -7.11 7.00 5.97
N MET A 139 -6.19 6.07 5.71
CA MET A 139 -6.20 5.29 4.47
C MET A 139 -7.40 4.35 4.33
N ILE A 140 -7.78 3.65 5.40
CA ILE A 140 -8.91 2.70 5.38
C ILE A 140 -10.25 3.43 5.18
N PRO A 141 -10.54 4.55 5.88
CA PRO A 141 -11.73 5.34 5.60
C PRO A 141 -11.83 5.81 4.14
N LEU A 142 -10.73 6.28 3.54
CA LEU A 142 -10.69 6.66 2.12
C LEU A 142 -10.97 5.48 1.18
N ILE A 143 -10.42 4.29 1.48
CA ILE A 143 -10.72 3.06 0.73
C ILE A 143 -12.21 2.71 0.85
N ASN A 144 -12.78 2.79 2.04
CA ASN A 144 -14.21 2.51 2.24
C ASN A 144 -15.10 3.50 1.49
N GLN A 145 -14.74 4.78 1.48
CA GLN A 145 -15.44 5.80 0.70
C GLN A 145 -15.37 5.48 -0.80
N TYR A 146 -14.20 5.12 -1.31
CA TYR A 146 -14.03 4.72 -2.71
C TYR A 146 -14.91 3.52 -3.06
N LEU A 147 -14.88 2.47 -2.26
CA LEU A 147 -15.69 1.27 -2.47
C LEU A 147 -17.20 1.53 -2.37
N ASN A 148 -17.64 2.56 -1.63
CA ASN A 148 -19.06 2.95 -1.54
C ASN A 148 -19.48 3.88 -2.69
N SER A 149 -18.56 4.68 -3.22
CA SER A 149 -18.84 5.67 -4.27
C SER A 149 -18.92 5.09 -5.69
N MET A 150 -18.43 3.86 -5.88
CA MET A 150 -18.46 3.21 -7.19
C MET A 150 -19.77 2.43 -7.36
N GLU A 151 -20.84 3.15 -7.72
CA GLU A 151 -22.17 2.57 -8.01
C GLU A 151 -22.14 1.48 -9.10
N ASP A 152 -21.18 1.53 -10.03
CA ASP A 152 -21.02 0.54 -11.11
C ASP A 152 -20.21 -0.72 -10.72
N MET A 153 -19.65 -0.73 -9.51
CA MET A 153 -18.90 -1.86 -9.00
C MET A 153 -19.92 -2.85 -8.41
N ASP A 154 -20.44 -3.76 -9.25
CA ASP A 154 -21.26 -4.91 -8.86
C ASP A 154 -20.44 -5.88 -7.97
N LEU A 155 -19.96 -5.40 -6.82
CA LEU A 155 -19.35 -6.24 -5.80
C LEU A 155 -20.47 -6.99 -5.12
N ASP A 156 -20.46 -8.31 -5.28
CA ASP A 156 -21.31 -9.16 -4.48
C ASP A 156 -20.99 -8.99 -2.98
N VAL A 157 -21.98 -9.28 -2.15
CA VAL A 157 -21.90 -9.11 -0.70
C VAL A 157 -20.73 -9.91 -0.10
N ASP A 158 -20.44 -11.10 -0.61
CA ASP A 158 -19.37 -11.97 -0.09
C ASP A 158 -17.99 -11.35 -0.37
N THR A 159 -17.78 -10.77 -1.56
CA THR A 159 -16.57 -10.04 -1.90
C THR A 159 -16.40 -8.82 -1.01
N ARG A 160 -17.48 -8.06 -0.74
CA ARG A 160 -17.41 -6.90 0.15
C ARG A 160 -17.08 -7.29 1.59
N CYS A 161 -17.68 -8.37 2.10
CA CYS A 161 -17.36 -8.93 3.41
C CYS A 161 -15.89 -9.38 3.49
N THR A 162 -15.37 -10.02 2.44
CA THR A 162 -13.97 -10.46 2.38
C THR A 162 -13.01 -9.28 2.44
N ILE A 163 -13.25 -8.24 1.64
CA ILE A 163 -12.45 -7.00 1.67
C ILE A 163 -12.53 -6.36 3.06
N SER A 164 -13.71 -6.31 3.68
CA SER A 164 -13.87 -5.77 5.03
C SER A 164 -13.03 -6.53 6.05
N ASN A 165 -12.99 -7.86 5.98
CA ASN A 165 -12.14 -8.68 6.86
C ASN A 165 -10.63 -8.39 6.66
N TYR A 166 -10.19 -8.20 5.41
CA TYR A 166 -8.82 -7.79 5.10
C TYR A 166 -8.48 -6.42 5.69
N LEU A 167 -9.34 -5.42 5.50
CA LEU A 167 -9.12 -4.08 6.04
C LEU A 167 -9.16 -4.08 7.57
N ASN A 168 -10.03 -4.88 8.19
CA ASN A 168 -10.10 -5.03 9.65
C ASN A 168 -8.81 -5.61 10.24
N LEU A 169 -8.17 -6.59 9.57
CA LEU A 169 -6.87 -7.10 10.00
C LEU A 169 -5.82 -5.97 10.06
N ILE A 170 -5.74 -5.16 9.00
CA ILE A 170 -4.76 -4.07 8.90
C ILE A 170 -5.07 -2.98 9.93
N SER A 171 -6.33 -2.60 10.06
CA SER A 171 -6.83 -1.65 11.07
C SER A 171 -6.49 -2.09 12.49
N HIS A 172 -6.75 -3.35 12.83
CA HIS A 172 -6.46 -3.89 14.15
C HIS A 172 -4.96 -3.98 14.43
N ARG A 173 -4.13 -4.24 13.42
CA ARG A 173 -2.67 -4.22 13.58
C ARG A 173 -2.11 -2.83 13.78
N ALA A 174 -2.65 -1.85 13.04
CA ALA A 174 -2.27 -0.44 13.18
C ALA A 174 -2.60 0.11 14.58
N SER A 175 -3.78 -0.22 15.11
CA SER A 175 -4.24 0.17 16.46
C SER A 175 -3.66 -0.68 17.60
N GLY A 176 -2.97 -1.78 17.30
CA GLY A 176 -2.47 -2.72 18.30
C GLY A 176 -3.52 -3.67 18.90
N LYS A 177 -4.78 -3.63 18.45
CA LYS A 177 -5.81 -4.62 18.81
C LYS A 177 -5.46 -6.04 18.34
N SER A 178 -4.62 -6.16 17.32
CA SER A 178 -4.05 -7.44 16.87
C SER A 178 -2.54 -7.31 16.74
N GLU A 179 -1.81 -8.33 17.16
CA GLU A 179 -0.35 -8.32 17.10
C GLU A 179 0.17 -8.49 15.66
N THR A 180 1.33 -7.93 15.39
CA THR A 180 2.12 -8.27 14.20
C THR A 180 2.74 -9.64 14.37
N THR A 181 3.05 -10.31 13.25
CA THR A 181 3.78 -11.60 13.26
C THR A 181 5.08 -11.49 14.05
N ALA A 182 5.83 -10.41 13.89
CA ALA A 182 7.07 -10.19 14.62
C ALA A 182 6.86 -10.09 16.14
N ARG A 183 5.81 -9.38 16.60
CA ARG A 183 5.49 -9.28 18.03
C ARG A 183 5.04 -10.64 18.58
N TRP A 184 4.16 -11.34 17.87
CA TRP A 184 3.73 -12.69 18.25
C TRP A 184 4.92 -13.65 18.40
N MET A 185 5.86 -13.67 17.45
CA MET A 185 7.07 -14.50 17.52
C MET A 185 7.94 -14.15 18.73
N ARG A 186 8.14 -12.85 19.01
CA ARG A 186 8.86 -12.41 20.21
C ARG A 186 8.16 -12.87 21.49
N THR A 187 6.85 -12.67 21.58
CA THR A 187 6.04 -13.09 22.73
C THR A 187 6.13 -14.61 22.93
N PHE A 188 6.09 -15.39 21.85
CA PHE A 188 6.25 -16.84 21.91
C PHE A 188 7.59 -17.23 22.53
N VAL A 189 8.70 -16.68 22.03
CA VAL A 189 10.06 -16.98 22.55
C VAL A 189 10.19 -16.55 24.01
N LEU A 190 9.72 -15.35 24.36
CA LEU A 190 9.84 -14.80 25.71
C LEU A 190 9.14 -15.65 26.78
N HIS A 191 8.05 -16.33 26.41
CA HIS A 191 7.26 -17.18 27.31
C HIS A 191 7.56 -18.68 27.16
N HIS A 192 8.54 -19.04 26.33
CA HIS A 192 8.93 -20.43 26.17
C HIS A 192 9.60 -20.96 27.44
N GLN A 193 9.22 -22.15 27.91
CA GLN A 193 9.72 -22.74 29.18
C GLN A 193 11.25 -22.85 29.24
N ASP A 194 11.89 -23.10 28.10
CA ASP A 194 13.35 -23.25 28.00
C ASP A 194 14.09 -21.93 27.78
N TYR A 195 13.39 -20.79 27.68
CA TYR A 195 14.02 -19.50 27.46
C TYR A 195 14.63 -18.95 28.76
N LYS A 196 15.92 -18.62 28.70
CA LYS A 196 16.72 -18.25 29.88
C LYS A 196 16.86 -16.74 30.08
N GLN A 197 16.03 -15.93 29.41
CA GLN A 197 16.11 -14.46 29.46
C GLN A 197 17.47 -13.91 29.00
N ASP A 198 18.15 -14.62 28.11
CA ASP A 198 19.52 -14.35 27.64
C ASP A 198 19.58 -13.91 26.16
N SER A 199 18.42 -13.67 25.53
CA SER A 199 18.27 -13.36 24.10
C SER A 199 18.75 -14.48 23.16
N VAL A 200 18.91 -15.71 23.66
CA VAL A 200 19.29 -16.87 22.84
C VAL A 200 18.06 -17.70 22.50
N VAL A 201 17.87 -17.98 21.21
CA VAL A 201 16.87 -18.95 20.72
C VAL A 201 17.57 -20.28 20.51
N SER A 202 17.36 -21.24 21.42
CA SER A 202 17.94 -22.58 21.31
C SER A 202 17.24 -23.41 20.23
N ASP A 203 17.86 -24.51 19.79
CA ASP A 203 17.28 -25.43 18.80
C ASP A 203 15.88 -25.91 19.20
N ARG A 204 15.66 -26.13 20.50
CA ARG A 204 14.36 -26.54 21.03
C ARG A 204 13.31 -25.44 20.87
N ILE A 205 13.63 -24.21 21.26
CA ILE A 205 12.72 -23.05 21.11
C ILE A 205 12.42 -22.82 19.63
N ASN A 206 13.44 -22.90 18.77
CA ASN A 206 13.29 -22.73 17.33
C ASN A 206 12.37 -23.79 16.72
N TYR A 207 12.54 -25.06 17.08
CA TYR A 207 11.67 -26.15 16.64
C TYR A 207 10.20 -25.90 17.03
N ASP A 208 9.96 -25.57 18.30
CA ASP A 208 8.60 -25.32 18.81
C ASP A 208 7.98 -24.06 18.16
N LEU A 209 8.77 -23.02 17.90
CA LEU A 209 8.34 -21.83 17.16
C LEU A 209 7.95 -22.17 15.72
N MET A 210 8.75 -22.98 15.01
CA MET A 210 8.43 -23.39 13.64
C MET A 210 7.15 -24.23 13.58
N GLN A 211 6.94 -25.11 14.56
CA GLN A 211 5.69 -25.87 14.67
C GLN A 211 4.49 -24.93 14.88
N ALA A 212 4.63 -23.94 15.77
CA ALA A 212 3.59 -22.93 16.00
C ALA A 212 3.32 -22.07 14.75
N CYS A 213 4.35 -21.77 13.95
CA CYS A 213 4.19 -21.08 12.65
C CYS A 213 3.36 -21.92 11.66
N ILE A 214 3.60 -23.23 11.58
CA ILE A 214 2.82 -24.16 10.72
C ILE A 214 1.37 -24.23 11.17
N ASP A 215 1.12 -24.27 12.47
CA ASP A 215 -0.25 -24.35 12.98
C ASP A 215 -1.00 -23.03 12.73
N ARG A 216 -0.30 -21.90 12.88
CA ARG A 216 -0.83 -20.56 12.61
C ARG A 216 -1.11 -20.32 11.13
N SER A 217 -0.28 -20.85 10.22
CA SER A 217 -0.50 -20.68 8.77
C SER A 217 -1.77 -21.38 8.27
N LYS A 218 -2.21 -22.44 8.96
CA LYS A 218 -3.45 -23.17 8.67
C LYS A 218 -4.69 -22.52 9.28
N CYS A 219 -4.53 -21.85 10.42
CA CYS A 219 -5.60 -21.08 11.04
C CYS A 219 -5.92 -19.89 10.11
N CYS A 220 -7.20 -19.62 9.85
CA CYS A 220 -7.70 -18.62 8.88
C CYS A 220 -7.95 -19.08 7.43
N MET A 221 -7.93 -20.40 7.13
CA MET A 221 -8.52 -20.90 5.88
C MET A 221 -10.06 -20.87 5.95
N SER A 222 -10.67 -19.68 5.96
CA SER A 222 -12.03 -19.58 5.43
C SER A 222 -11.90 -19.82 3.93
N ALA A 223 -12.55 -20.86 3.39
CA ALA A 223 -12.59 -21.08 1.95
C ALA A 223 -13.09 -19.79 1.28
N THR A 224 -12.18 -19.07 0.64
CA THR A 224 -12.51 -17.90 -0.17
C THR A 224 -13.42 -18.39 -1.28
N LYS A 225 -14.70 -17.97 -1.26
CA LYS A 225 -15.68 -18.33 -2.29
C LYS A 225 -15.49 -17.55 -3.59
N THR A 226 -14.56 -16.60 -3.61
CA THR A 226 -14.22 -15.82 -4.80
C THR A 226 -13.51 -16.72 -5.81
N ASN A 227 -14.08 -16.83 -7.02
CA ASN A 227 -13.46 -17.57 -8.11
C ASN A 227 -12.11 -16.94 -8.50
N LEU A 228 -11.20 -17.73 -9.09
CA LEU A 228 -9.86 -17.32 -9.52
C LEU A 228 -9.84 -16.24 -10.62
N THR A 229 -11.00 -15.75 -11.05
CA THR A 229 -11.15 -14.68 -12.03
C THR A 229 -10.98 -13.32 -11.36
N ILE A 230 -10.21 -12.44 -12.01
CA ILE A 230 -10.15 -11.00 -11.68
C ILE A 230 -11.60 -10.50 -11.58
N PRO A 231 -12.06 -9.99 -10.43
CA PRO A 231 -13.44 -9.51 -10.29
C PRO A 231 -13.77 -8.49 -11.37
N GLU A 232 -14.94 -8.56 -11.99
CA GLU A 232 -15.38 -7.60 -13.02
C GLU A 232 -15.28 -6.15 -12.53
N ALA A 233 -15.49 -5.95 -11.24
CA ALA A 233 -15.20 -4.73 -10.49
C ALA A 233 -13.80 -4.14 -10.77
N LEU A 234 -12.75 -4.97 -10.78
CA LEU A 234 -11.39 -4.52 -11.05
C LEU A 234 -11.24 -4.08 -12.52
N ILE A 235 -11.86 -4.81 -13.45
CA ILE A 235 -11.86 -4.48 -14.89
C ILE A 235 -12.62 -3.17 -15.15
N LYS A 236 -13.80 -3.00 -14.55
CA LYS A 236 -14.62 -1.77 -14.66
C LYS A 236 -13.89 -0.55 -14.12
N SER A 237 -13.22 -0.67 -12.97
CA SER A 237 -12.43 0.44 -12.42
C SER A 237 -11.23 0.83 -13.28
N GLU A 238 -10.57 -0.15 -13.92
CA GLU A 238 -9.47 0.12 -14.84
C GLU A 238 -10.00 0.84 -16.10
N ASN A 239 -11.14 0.41 -16.62
CA ASN A 239 -11.84 1.08 -17.71
C ASN A 239 -12.28 2.50 -17.34
N TYR A 240 -12.75 2.73 -16.10
CA TYR A 240 -13.11 4.05 -15.61
C TYR A 240 -11.90 4.99 -15.57
N LEU A 241 -10.77 4.52 -15.02
CA LEU A 241 -9.52 5.29 -15.00
C LEU A 241 -9.01 5.58 -16.42
N ASN A 242 -9.07 4.60 -17.32
CA ASN A 242 -8.68 4.75 -18.73
C ASN A 242 -9.58 5.73 -19.50
N LYS A 243 -10.86 5.88 -19.11
CA LYS A 243 -11.78 6.87 -19.70
C LYS A 243 -11.53 8.29 -19.17
N LYS A 244 -11.06 8.44 -17.93
CA LYS A 244 -10.77 9.75 -17.31
C LYS A 244 -9.38 10.30 -17.64
N ASN A 245 -8.41 9.44 -17.98
CA ASN A 245 -7.11 9.85 -18.48
C ASN A 245 -7.13 9.87 -20.02
N PRO A 246 -7.07 11.05 -20.69
CA PRO A 246 -7.07 11.12 -22.16
C PRO A 246 -5.82 10.54 -22.82
N PHE A 247 -4.85 10.03 -22.05
CA PHE A 247 -3.68 9.31 -22.55
C PHE A 247 -3.79 7.81 -22.31
N THR A 248 -4.85 7.19 -22.83
CA THR A 248 -4.73 5.79 -23.21
C THR A 248 -3.79 5.73 -24.41
N TYR A 249 -2.58 5.20 -24.16
CA TYR A 249 -1.66 4.71 -25.18
C TYR A 249 -2.36 3.61 -25.99
N THR A 250 -3.16 4.01 -26.97
CA THR A 250 -3.57 3.14 -28.07
C THR A 250 -2.54 3.31 -29.17
N ASN A 251 -1.73 2.27 -29.33
CA ASN A 251 -0.71 2.16 -30.36
C ASN A 251 -1.34 1.89 -31.74
N THR A 252 -2.41 2.61 -32.09
CA THR A 252 -3.25 2.36 -33.27
C THR A 252 -3.76 3.66 -33.91
N MET A 253 -2.94 4.71 -33.98
CA MET A 253 -3.15 5.84 -34.90
C MET A 253 -1.82 6.47 -35.34
N ARG A 254 -0.87 5.66 -35.80
CA ARG A 254 0.34 6.17 -36.49
C ARG A 254 0.47 5.67 -37.94
N GLU A 255 -0.50 4.91 -38.44
CA GLU A 255 -0.51 4.46 -39.85
C GLU A 255 -1.52 5.21 -40.72
N ASP A 256 -2.57 5.82 -40.14
CA ASP A 256 -3.64 6.49 -40.92
C ASP A 256 -3.37 7.98 -41.24
N MET A 257 -2.17 8.50 -40.97
CA MET A 257 -1.77 9.87 -41.37
C MET A 257 -0.53 9.92 -42.27
N VAL A 258 -0.06 8.78 -42.79
CA VAL A 258 1.09 8.73 -43.71
C VAL A 258 0.72 8.21 -45.10
N ASN A 259 -0.44 7.57 -45.29
CA ASN A 259 -0.92 7.15 -46.60
C ASN A 259 -2.42 7.48 -46.76
N GLY A 260 -2.73 8.60 -47.39
CA GLY A 260 -4.11 8.97 -47.71
C GLY A 260 -4.17 10.38 -48.28
N GLU A 261 -4.15 10.43 -49.62
CA GLU A 261 -4.36 11.61 -50.47
C GLU A 261 -5.61 12.43 -50.11
#